data_AF-A0A8T2KAU8-F1
#
_entry.id   AF-A0A8T2KAU8-F1
#
_cell.length_a   1.000
_cell.length_b   1.000
_cell.length_c   1.000
_cell.angle_alpha   90.00
_cell.angle_beta   90.00
_cell.angle_gamma   90.00
#
_symmetry.space_group_name_H-M   'P 1'
#
loop_
_entity.id
_entity.type
_entity.pdbx_description
1 polymer ?
#
loop_
_entity_poly.entity_id
_entity_poly.type
_entity_poly.pdbx_seq_one_letter_code
_entity_poly.pdbx_strand_id
1 'polypeptide(L)'
;MAATVMESNILLVQTDNYPVGQWNGKGTTPNLQSIVLGRCHDYTEIVNPSVGKKNCSEIWEAFLKAFVSKDPCSILPADYELYINLTFHDIPSSKSLFWENNKLLVHRYSDKTKRFMPLGDTLTGWLVDTLNWCGLASNPGLDYGSCPTTTDCENNPQESFWRIASVNYARHSSGDVQIMLNGSTPGGAFPVP
;
A
#
# COMPACT_ATOMS: atom_id res chain seq x y z
N MET A 1 2.86 -6.27 8.40
CA MET A 1 1.60 -6.04 9.13
C MET A 1 1.99 -5.31 10.40
N ALA A 2 1.92 -3.99 10.36
CA ALA A 2 2.09 -3.15 11.54
C ALA A 2 0.87 -2.24 11.57
N ALA A 3 -0.18 -2.72 12.23
CA ALA A 3 -1.22 -1.85 12.75
C ALA A 3 -0.75 -1.49 14.16
N THR A 4 -0.29 -0.26 14.34
CA THR A 4 0.04 0.29 15.65
C THR A 4 -1.28 0.57 16.38
N VAL A 5 -1.50 -0.04 17.53
CA VAL A 5 -2.66 0.25 18.40
C VAL A 5 -2.20 0.32 19.86
N MET A 6 -2.67 1.39 20.51
CA MET A 6 -2.74 1.73 21.94
C MET A 6 -1.54 2.42 22.61
N GLU A 7 -1.74 3.71 22.88
CA GLU A 7 -1.89 4.18 24.25
C GLU A 7 -3.18 5.02 24.38
N SER A 8 -4.05 4.63 25.30
CA SER A 8 -5.24 5.36 25.71
C SER A 8 -4.88 6.37 26.79
N ASN A 9 -4.73 7.64 26.39
CA ASN A 9 -4.86 8.77 27.31
C ASN A 9 -6.05 9.62 26.86
N ILE A 10 -7.12 9.54 27.66
CA ILE A 10 -8.26 10.46 27.59
C ILE A 10 -7.72 11.86 27.90
N LEU A 11 -7.78 12.78 26.92
CA LEU A 11 -7.91 14.23 27.15
C LEU A 11 -8.33 14.92 25.84
N LEU A 12 -9.54 15.52 25.91
CA LEU A 12 -10.12 16.58 25.08
C LEU A 12 -10.29 16.31 23.57
N VAL A 13 -11.55 16.17 23.17
CA VAL A 13 -12.02 16.37 21.79
C VAL A 13 -11.71 17.82 21.41
N GLN A 14 -10.56 18.04 20.79
CA GLN A 14 -10.26 19.29 20.12
C GLN A 14 -10.81 19.16 18.70
N THR A 15 -11.90 19.87 18.42
CA THR A 15 -12.34 20.12 17.06
C THR A 15 -11.33 21.06 16.43
N ASP A 16 -10.18 20.52 16.02
CA ASP A 16 -9.20 21.29 15.28
C ASP A 16 -9.75 21.49 13.87
N ASN A 17 -10.20 22.71 13.61
CA ASN A 17 -10.38 23.24 12.27
C ASN A 17 -9.02 23.21 11.56
N TYR A 18 -8.65 22.05 11.00
CA TYR A 18 -7.54 21.95 10.08
C TYR A 18 -7.84 22.85 8.87
N PRO A 19 -6.96 23.80 8.52
CA PRO A 19 -7.12 24.54 7.29
C PRO A 19 -7.14 23.53 6.14
N VAL A 20 -8.13 23.66 5.26
CA VAL A 20 -8.22 22.88 4.03
C VAL A 20 -6.88 23.03 3.28
N GLY A 21 -6.10 21.96 3.22
CA GLY A 21 -5.04 21.80 2.22
C GLY A 21 -3.57 21.83 2.67
N GLN A 22 -3.22 21.51 3.92
CA GLN A 22 -1.79 21.25 4.22
C GLN A 22 -1.59 20.07 5.17
N TRP A 23 -1.34 18.90 4.59
CA TRP A 23 -0.92 17.69 5.29
C TRP A 23 0.60 17.64 5.46
N ASN A 24 1.09 16.84 6.41
CA ASN A 24 2.53 16.71 6.66
C ASN A 24 3.25 15.80 5.64
N GLY A 25 2.50 15.02 4.86
CA GLY A 25 3.04 14.07 3.90
C GLY A 25 3.18 14.64 2.49
N LYS A 26 4.04 13.99 1.71
CA LYS A 26 4.21 14.31 0.28
C LYS A 26 2.89 14.09 -0.46
N GLY A 27 2.53 15.05 -1.31
CA GLY A 27 1.37 14.93 -2.20
C GLY A 27 1.47 13.78 -3.18
N THR A 28 0.39 13.57 -3.92
CA THR A 28 0.25 12.50 -4.90
C THR A 28 1.40 12.49 -5.92
N THR A 29 1.90 11.30 -6.26
CA THR A 29 2.96 11.15 -7.25
C THR A 29 2.51 11.70 -8.62
N PRO A 30 3.29 12.59 -9.26
CA PRO A 30 2.98 13.06 -10.61
C PRO A 30 2.84 11.91 -11.62
N ASN A 31 1.88 12.01 -12.54
CA ASN A 31 1.58 10.98 -13.54
C ASN A 31 1.15 9.62 -12.94
N LEU A 32 0.53 9.63 -11.75
CA LEU A 32 0.09 8.42 -11.02
C LEU A 32 -0.61 7.40 -11.94
N GLN A 33 -1.60 7.84 -12.71
CA GLN A 33 -2.35 6.96 -13.63
C GLN A 33 -1.43 6.28 -14.65
N SER A 34 -0.58 7.05 -15.33
CA SER A 34 0.34 6.52 -16.34
C SER A 34 1.33 5.51 -15.73
N ILE A 35 1.81 5.78 -14.52
CA ILE A 35 2.73 4.88 -13.80
C ILE A 35 2.01 3.57 -13.43
N VAL A 36 0.81 3.64 -12.85
CA VAL A 36 0.03 2.46 -12.44
C VAL A 36 -0.34 1.60 -13.64
N LEU A 37 -0.83 2.21 -14.73
CA LEU A 37 -1.15 1.49 -15.96
C LEU A 37 0.10 0.85 -16.57
N GLY A 38 1.21 1.60 -16.68
CA GLY A 38 2.47 1.07 -17.21
C GLY A 38 3.00 -0.10 -16.39
N ARG A 39 2.96 -0.01 -15.06
CA ARG A 39 3.36 -1.10 -14.15
C ARG A 39 2.44 -2.31 -14.25
N CYS A 40 1.15 -2.12 -14.50
CA CYS A 40 0.22 -3.22 -14.70
C CYS A 40 0.57 -4.02 -15.96
N HIS A 41 0.77 -3.35 -17.09
CA HIS A 41 1.20 -4.00 -18.32
C HIS A 41 2.56 -4.70 -18.16
N ASP A 42 3.56 -4.00 -17.61
CA ASP A 42 4.88 -4.57 -17.32
C ASP A 42 4.77 -5.83 -16.45
N TYR A 43 3.93 -5.80 -15.41
CA TYR A 43 3.77 -6.96 -14.54
C TYR A 43 3.13 -8.15 -15.25
N THR A 44 2.02 -7.91 -15.95
CA THR A 44 1.23 -8.98 -16.59
C THR A 44 1.88 -9.55 -17.85
N GLU A 45 2.76 -8.79 -18.51
CA GLU A 45 3.37 -9.19 -19.77
C GLU A 45 4.84 -9.61 -19.62
N ILE A 46 5.57 -9.03 -18.66
CA ILE A 46 7.03 -9.18 -18.54
C ILE A 46 7.42 -9.82 -17.21
N VAL A 47 6.96 -9.29 -16.07
CA VAL A 47 7.44 -9.73 -14.75
C VAL A 47 6.89 -11.10 -14.38
N ASN A 48 5.57 -11.28 -14.48
CA ASN A 48 4.91 -12.51 -14.08
C ASN A 48 3.74 -12.85 -15.04
N PRO A 49 4.03 -13.34 -16.26
CA PRO A 49 3.00 -13.66 -17.24
C PRO A 49 1.99 -14.73 -16.81
N SER A 50 2.33 -15.55 -15.80
CA SER A 50 1.41 -16.60 -15.32
C SER A 50 0.21 -16.06 -14.57
N VAL A 51 0.18 -14.78 -14.18
CA VAL A 51 -1.03 -14.15 -13.60
C VAL A 51 -2.17 -14.00 -14.61
N GLY A 52 -1.87 -14.18 -15.90
CA GLY A 52 -2.83 -14.09 -16.99
C GLY A 52 -3.27 -12.65 -17.28
N LYS A 53 -4.27 -12.53 -18.16
CA LYS A 53 -4.80 -11.24 -18.57
C LYS A 53 -5.54 -10.58 -17.41
N LYS A 54 -5.17 -9.33 -17.12
CA LYS A 54 -5.86 -8.45 -16.18
C LYS A 54 -6.32 -7.19 -16.90
N ASN A 55 -7.46 -6.66 -16.50
CA ASN A 55 -7.97 -5.41 -17.05
C ASN A 55 -7.32 -4.22 -16.31
N CYS A 56 -6.20 -3.72 -16.82
CA CYS A 56 -5.44 -2.66 -16.16
C CYS A 56 -6.24 -1.36 -15.99
N SER A 57 -7.14 -1.03 -16.94
CA SER A 57 -8.03 0.12 -16.81
C SER A 57 -9.02 -0.05 -15.66
N GLU A 58 -9.64 -1.23 -15.54
CA GLU A 58 -10.58 -1.52 -14.44
C GLU A 58 -9.89 -1.55 -13.08
N ILE A 59 -8.67 -2.09 -13.01
CA ILE A 59 -7.84 -2.05 -11.80
C ILE A 59 -7.54 -0.60 -11.39
N TRP A 60 -7.19 0.26 -12.36
CA TRP A 60 -6.96 1.68 -12.10
C TRP A 60 -8.22 2.38 -11.58
N GLU A 61 -9.38 2.17 -12.21
CA GLU A 61 -10.63 2.77 -11.76
C GLU A 61 -11.03 2.31 -10.36
N ALA A 62 -10.84 1.01 -10.05
CA ALA A 62 -11.07 0.47 -8.71
C ALA A 62 -10.13 1.06 -7.67
N PHE A 63 -8.84 1.25 -8.02
CA PHE A 63 -7.86 1.91 -7.17
C PHE A 63 -8.26 3.36 -6.88
N LEU A 64 -8.58 4.13 -7.92
CA LEU A 64 -8.93 5.54 -7.81
C LEU A 64 -10.19 5.74 -6.95
N LYS A 65 -11.24 4.96 -7.22
CA LYS A 65 -12.53 5.00 -6.52
C LYS A 65 -12.41 4.74 -5.01
N ALA A 66 -11.36 4.05 -4.56
CA ALA A 66 -11.16 3.78 -3.14
C ALA A 66 -10.97 5.07 -2.33
N PHE A 67 -10.41 6.14 -2.91
CA PHE A 67 -10.00 7.32 -2.15
C PHE A 67 -10.38 8.68 -2.75
N VAL A 68 -10.78 8.78 -4.02
CA VAL A 68 -11.25 10.06 -4.58
C VAL A 68 -12.66 10.42 -4.11
N SER A 69 -12.96 11.71 -4.03
CA SER A 69 -14.26 12.23 -3.56
C SER A 69 -14.63 11.75 -2.15
N LYS A 70 -13.62 11.45 -1.33
CA LYS A 70 -13.74 11.07 0.07
C LYS A 70 -12.82 11.96 0.89
N ASP A 71 -13.15 12.15 2.16
CA ASP A 71 -12.23 12.77 3.10
C ASP A 71 -10.93 11.93 3.19
N PRO A 72 -9.75 12.52 2.93
CA PRO A 72 -8.47 11.82 3.03
C PRO A 72 -8.14 11.21 4.39
N CYS A 73 -8.87 11.57 5.46
CA CYS A 73 -8.74 10.93 6.77
C CYS A 73 -9.87 9.95 7.12
N SER A 74 -10.72 9.62 6.16
CA SER A 74 -11.87 8.72 6.32
C SER A 74 -11.84 7.54 5.32
N ILE A 75 -10.66 7.14 4.85
CA ILE A 75 -10.50 6.02 3.92
C ILE A 75 -10.32 4.74 4.72
N LEU A 76 -11.13 3.72 4.44
CA LEU A 76 -11.08 2.44 5.15
C LEU A 76 -10.38 1.37 4.31
N PRO A 77 -9.79 0.33 4.94
CA PRO A 77 -9.22 -0.80 4.21
C PRO A 77 -10.25 -1.46 3.25
N ALA A 78 -11.52 -1.53 3.67
CA ALA A 78 -12.61 -2.09 2.87
C ALA A 78 -12.87 -1.34 1.54
N ASP A 79 -12.51 -0.05 1.46
CA ASP A 79 -12.68 0.75 0.24
C ASP A 79 -11.82 0.22 -0.93
N TYR A 80 -10.76 -0.54 -0.62
CA TYR A 80 -9.86 -1.15 -1.60
C TYR A 80 -10.22 -2.60 -1.94
N GLU A 81 -11.31 -3.17 -1.42
CA GLU A 81 -11.67 -4.59 -1.66
C GLU A 81 -11.77 -4.94 -3.15
N LEU A 82 -12.40 -4.07 -3.95
CA LEU A 82 -12.51 -4.31 -5.40
C LEU A 82 -11.12 -4.33 -6.07
N TYR A 83 -10.23 -3.41 -5.68
CA TYR A 83 -8.85 -3.39 -6.17
C TYR A 83 -8.10 -4.67 -5.81
N ILE A 84 -8.23 -5.13 -4.56
CA ILE A 84 -7.63 -6.39 -4.11
C ILE A 84 -8.13 -7.55 -4.95
N ASN A 85 -9.44 -7.66 -5.18
CA ASN A 85 -10.03 -8.75 -5.95
C ASN A 85 -9.55 -8.76 -7.41
N LEU A 86 -9.46 -7.60 -8.06
CA LEU A 86 -9.01 -7.49 -9.44
C LEU A 86 -7.52 -7.81 -9.59
N THR A 87 -6.70 -7.41 -8.61
CA THR A 87 -5.24 -7.63 -8.63
C THR A 87 -4.82 -8.99 -8.05
N PHE A 88 -5.72 -9.73 -7.42
CA PHE A 88 -5.42 -11.00 -6.80
C PHE A 88 -4.86 -12.02 -7.80
N HIS A 89 -3.84 -12.73 -7.34
CA HIS A 89 -3.30 -13.94 -7.94
C HIS A 89 -2.61 -14.76 -6.84
N ASP A 90 -2.43 -16.06 -7.07
CA ASP A 90 -1.78 -16.92 -6.10
C ASP A 90 -0.31 -16.52 -5.86
N ILE A 91 0.13 -16.70 -4.61
CA ILE A 91 1.53 -16.63 -4.21
C ILE A 91 2.04 -18.07 -4.18
N PRO A 92 3.09 -18.43 -4.94
CA PRO A 92 3.59 -19.79 -4.92
C PRO A 92 4.04 -20.21 -3.51
N SER A 93 3.81 -21.49 -3.16
CA SER A 93 4.20 -22.04 -1.86
C SER A 93 5.69 -21.80 -1.58
N SER A 94 6.01 -21.46 -0.33
CA SER A 94 7.36 -21.13 0.15
C SER A 94 8.05 -19.97 -0.58
N LYS A 95 7.31 -19.07 -1.24
CA LYS A 95 7.84 -17.83 -1.85
C LYS A 95 7.54 -16.57 -1.06
N SER A 96 6.70 -16.62 -0.03
CA SER A 96 6.30 -15.43 0.72
C SER A 96 7.44 -14.85 1.56
N LEU A 97 7.76 -13.57 1.35
CA LEU A 97 8.82 -12.85 2.06
C LEU A 97 8.27 -11.59 2.72
N PHE A 98 8.12 -11.65 4.05
CA PHE A 98 7.82 -10.50 4.89
C PHE A 98 9.10 -9.77 5.25
N TRP A 99 8.99 -8.50 5.63
CA TRP A 99 10.16 -7.70 5.92
C TRP A 99 9.86 -6.47 6.76
N GLU A 100 10.90 -5.96 7.43
CA GLU A 100 10.89 -4.69 8.15
C GLU A 100 12.21 -3.93 7.94
N ASN A 101 12.12 -2.62 7.70
CA ASN A 101 13.25 -1.67 7.63
C ASN A 101 14.37 -2.00 6.60
N ASN A 102 14.05 -2.65 5.49
CA ASN A 102 15.02 -3.10 4.48
C ASN A 102 14.44 -3.24 3.05
N LYS A 103 13.40 -2.47 2.71
CA LYS A 103 12.68 -2.49 1.43
C LYS A 103 13.57 -2.70 0.19
N LEU A 104 14.60 -1.85 0.04
CA LEU A 104 15.48 -1.89 -1.13
C LEU A 104 16.28 -3.20 -1.23
N LEU A 105 16.70 -3.76 -0.09
CA LEU A 105 17.38 -5.04 -0.06
C LEU A 105 16.41 -6.16 -0.43
N VAL A 106 15.17 -6.11 0.07
CA VAL A 106 14.12 -7.09 -0.22
C VAL A 106 13.84 -7.16 -1.72
N HIS A 107 13.59 -6.03 -2.40
CA HIS A 107 13.34 -6.03 -3.84
C HIS A 107 14.55 -6.52 -4.67
N ARG A 108 15.77 -6.21 -4.23
CA ARG A 108 16.99 -6.73 -4.88
C ARG A 108 17.16 -8.23 -4.63
N TYR A 109 16.77 -8.72 -3.45
CA TYR A 109 16.89 -10.10 -3.05
C TYR A 109 15.78 -11.00 -3.64
N SER A 110 14.59 -10.47 -3.87
CA SER A 110 13.49 -11.19 -4.51
C SER A 110 13.70 -11.35 -6.02
N ASP A 111 14.42 -10.41 -6.66
CA ASP A 111 14.70 -10.40 -8.10
C ASP A 111 13.41 -10.52 -8.94
N LYS A 112 12.49 -9.56 -8.76
CA LYS A 112 11.23 -9.46 -9.50
C LYS A 112 10.44 -10.78 -9.51
N THR A 113 10.13 -11.29 -8.32
CA THR A 113 9.41 -12.57 -8.07
C THR A 113 10.18 -13.88 -8.35
N LYS A 114 11.37 -13.84 -8.99
CA LYS A 114 12.10 -15.07 -9.35
C LYS A 114 12.52 -15.87 -8.13
N ARG A 115 13.08 -15.21 -7.10
CA ARG A 115 13.57 -15.88 -5.89
C ARG A 115 12.49 -15.96 -4.81
N PHE A 116 11.88 -14.83 -4.48
CA PHE A 116 10.80 -14.68 -3.52
C PHE A 116 9.78 -13.68 -4.05
N MET A 117 8.57 -13.68 -3.49
CA MET A 117 7.48 -12.79 -3.87
C MET A 117 7.02 -12.01 -2.63
N PRO A 118 7.77 -10.99 -2.17
CA PRO A 118 7.28 -10.07 -1.14
C PRO A 118 6.02 -9.34 -1.61
N LEU A 119 5.24 -8.76 -0.69
CA LEU A 119 3.99 -8.05 -1.04
C LEU A 119 4.20 -7.01 -2.15
N GLY A 120 5.26 -6.20 -2.08
CA GLY A 120 5.60 -5.20 -3.09
C GLY A 120 5.92 -5.76 -4.48
N ASP A 121 6.19 -7.07 -4.60
CA ASP A 121 6.43 -7.77 -5.86
C ASP A 121 5.22 -8.63 -6.29
N THR A 122 4.09 -8.61 -5.57
CA THR A 122 2.81 -9.12 -6.10
C THR A 122 2.19 -8.08 -7.03
N LEU A 123 1.24 -8.44 -7.89
CA LEU A 123 0.54 -7.44 -8.72
C LEU A 123 -0.07 -6.35 -7.84
N THR A 124 -0.75 -6.72 -6.76
CA THR A 124 -1.34 -5.79 -5.79
C THR A 124 -0.33 -4.75 -5.28
N GLY A 125 0.86 -5.17 -4.87
CA GLY A 125 1.88 -4.23 -4.37
C GLY A 125 2.60 -3.48 -5.49
N TRP A 126 2.98 -4.19 -6.56
CA TRP A 126 3.83 -3.71 -7.65
C TRP A 126 3.30 -2.41 -8.26
N LEU A 127 1.99 -2.34 -8.49
CA LEU A 127 1.35 -1.19 -9.12
C LEU A 127 1.57 0.13 -8.38
N VAL A 128 1.64 0.08 -7.06
CA VAL A 128 1.65 1.28 -6.20
C VAL A 128 2.87 1.38 -5.30
N ASP A 129 3.78 0.42 -5.38
CA ASP A 129 4.98 0.39 -4.55
C ASP A 129 5.81 1.68 -4.73
N THR A 130 6.19 2.33 -3.62
CA THR A 130 6.90 3.64 -3.56
C THR A 130 6.11 4.86 -4.08
N LEU A 131 4.84 4.71 -4.45
CA LEU A 131 4.01 5.84 -4.86
C LEU A 131 3.34 6.48 -3.63
N ASN A 132 2.93 7.75 -3.78
CA ASN A 132 2.08 8.46 -2.83
C ASN A 132 0.77 8.82 -3.53
N TRP A 133 -0.35 8.78 -2.82
CA TRP A 133 -1.65 9.16 -3.35
C TRP A 133 -2.61 9.60 -2.24
N CYS A 134 -3.44 10.58 -2.58
CA CYS A 134 -4.64 10.95 -1.84
C CYS A 134 -5.57 11.79 -2.74
N GLY A 135 -6.84 11.85 -2.37
CA GLY A 135 -7.84 12.64 -3.07
C GLY A 135 -8.01 14.02 -2.43
N LEU A 136 -8.78 14.88 -3.08
CA LEU A 136 -9.36 16.06 -2.47
C LEU A 136 -10.76 15.70 -1.93
N ALA A 137 -11.11 16.19 -0.74
CA ALA A 137 -12.42 15.90 -0.15
C ALA A 137 -13.58 16.52 -0.96
N SER A 138 -13.33 17.69 -1.56
CA SER A 138 -14.35 18.54 -2.20
C SER A 138 -14.50 18.32 -3.71
N ASN A 139 -13.64 17.52 -4.34
CA ASN A 139 -13.73 17.24 -5.77
C ASN A 139 -13.13 15.85 -6.10
N PRO A 140 -13.44 15.24 -7.26
CA PRO A 140 -12.88 13.95 -7.68
C PRO A 140 -11.39 14.01 -8.08
N GLY A 141 -10.68 15.08 -7.75
CA GLY A 141 -9.29 15.29 -8.07
C GLY A 141 -8.33 14.65 -7.06
N LEU A 142 -7.08 14.55 -7.51
CA LEU A 142 -5.95 14.13 -6.68
C LEU A 142 -5.33 15.35 -6.00
N ASP A 143 -4.91 15.22 -4.75
CA ASP A 143 -4.13 16.27 -4.08
C ASP A 143 -2.64 16.05 -4.36
N TYR A 144 -2.05 16.93 -5.17
CA TYR A 144 -0.62 16.94 -5.51
C TYR A 144 0.22 17.80 -4.55
N GLY A 145 -0.42 18.61 -3.71
CA GLY A 145 0.26 19.50 -2.77
C GLY A 145 0.75 18.74 -1.54
N SER A 146 -0.14 17.97 -0.91
CA SER A 146 0.18 17.22 0.31
C SER A 146 -0.78 16.04 0.51
N CYS A 147 -0.38 15.02 1.27
CA CYS A 147 -1.24 13.91 1.66
C CYS A 147 -1.12 13.60 3.16
N PRO A 148 -2.18 13.14 3.83
CA PRO A 148 -2.12 12.76 5.23
C PRO A 148 -1.14 11.61 5.45
N THR A 149 -0.38 11.72 6.54
CA THR A 149 0.49 10.68 7.08
C THR A 149 -0.22 9.93 8.20
N THR A 150 0.40 8.85 8.68
CA THR A 150 -0.06 8.10 9.87
C THR A 150 -0.18 8.99 11.11
N THR A 151 0.65 10.03 11.24
CA THR A 151 0.57 11.00 12.35
C THR A 151 -0.56 12.00 12.19
N ASP A 152 -1.00 12.28 10.95
CA ASP A 152 -2.15 13.14 10.69
C ASP A 152 -3.45 12.39 10.97
N CYS A 153 -3.55 11.15 10.47
CA CYS A 153 -4.69 10.27 10.72
C CYS A 153 -4.39 8.80 10.35
N GLU A 154 -4.96 7.86 11.11
CA GLU A 154 -4.79 6.42 10.87
C GLU A 154 -5.49 5.96 9.57
N ASN A 155 -6.68 6.48 9.30
CA ASN A 155 -7.52 6.08 8.15
C ASN A 155 -7.20 6.90 6.90
N ASN A 156 -5.91 7.04 6.58
CA ASN A 156 -5.47 7.66 5.34
C ASN A 156 -5.38 6.64 4.17
N PRO A 157 -5.40 7.08 2.89
CA PRO A 157 -5.42 6.18 1.74
C PRO A 157 -4.29 5.16 1.71
N GLN A 158 -3.07 5.56 2.11
CA GLN A 158 -1.89 4.70 2.03
C GLN A 158 -1.91 3.65 3.15
N GLU A 159 -2.17 4.06 4.39
CA GLU A 159 -2.26 3.14 5.52
C GLU A 159 -3.39 2.13 5.34
N SER A 160 -4.57 2.59 4.93
CA SER A 160 -5.71 1.72 4.66
C SER A 160 -5.43 0.72 3.54
N PHE A 161 -4.77 1.16 2.47
CA PHE A 161 -4.32 0.28 1.40
C PHE A 161 -3.36 -0.80 1.89
N TRP A 162 -2.26 -0.41 2.55
CA TRP A 162 -1.24 -1.36 2.98
C TRP A 162 -1.76 -2.30 4.07
N ARG A 163 -2.75 -1.88 4.87
CA ARG A 163 -3.45 -2.73 5.84
C ARG A 163 -4.21 -3.86 5.15
N ILE A 164 -5.11 -3.57 4.20
CA ILE A 164 -5.85 -4.64 3.50
C ILE A 164 -4.94 -5.50 2.62
N ALA A 165 -3.94 -4.90 1.96
CA ALA A 165 -2.98 -5.63 1.14
C ALA A 165 -2.15 -6.60 1.99
N SER A 166 -1.67 -6.16 3.16
CA SER A 166 -0.92 -7.00 4.11
C SER A 166 -1.76 -8.15 4.66
N VAL A 167 -3.02 -7.89 5.03
CA VAL A 167 -3.94 -8.92 5.53
C VAL A 167 -4.20 -9.97 4.44
N ASN A 168 -4.46 -9.54 3.20
CA ASN A 168 -4.67 -10.47 2.10
C ASN A 168 -3.40 -11.26 1.76
N TYR A 169 -2.23 -10.62 1.74
CA TYR A 169 -0.96 -11.29 1.51
C TYR A 169 -0.66 -12.36 2.56
N ALA A 170 -0.87 -12.05 3.84
CA ALA A 170 -0.69 -13.01 4.92
C ALA A 170 -1.67 -14.18 4.83
N ARG A 171 -2.95 -13.91 4.52
CA ARG A 171 -3.98 -14.94 4.37
C ARG A 171 -3.67 -15.95 3.27
N HIS A 172 -3.05 -15.52 2.18
CA HIS A 172 -2.78 -16.36 1.00
C HIS A 172 -1.32 -16.84 0.91
N SER A 173 -0.50 -16.54 1.91
CA SER A 173 0.84 -17.12 2.03
C SER A 173 0.75 -18.57 2.51
N SER A 174 1.61 -19.45 1.98
CA SER A 174 1.61 -20.88 2.31
C SER A 174 3.01 -21.48 2.24
N GLY A 175 3.20 -22.66 2.86
CA GLY A 175 4.50 -23.32 2.98
C GLY A 175 5.41 -22.63 3.98
N ASP A 176 6.71 -22.57 3.69
CA ASP A 176 7.70 -21.89 4.52
C ASP A 176 7.61 -20.37 4.30
N VAL A 177 7.34 -19.63 5.37
CA VAL A 177 7.27 -18.16 5.32
C VAL A 177 8.61 -17.57 5.72
N GLN A 178 9.19 -16.72 4.86
CA GLN A 178 10.45 -16.03 5.15
C GLN A 178 10.20 -14.63 5.70
N ILE A 179 11.08 -14.20 6.62
CA ILE A 179 11.05 -12.86 7.21
C ILE A 179 12.45 -12.27 7.14
N MET A 180 12.61 -11.10 6.52
CA MET A 180 13.87 -10.37 6.48
C MET A 180 13.79 -9.14 7.40
N LEU A 181 14.52 -9.14 8.50
CA LEU A 181 14.59 -8.02 9.44
C LEU A 181 15.92 -7.27 9.34
N ASN A 182 15.93 -5.99 9.71
CA ASN A 182 17.14 -5.20 9.76
C ASN A 182 17.72 -5.15 11.19
N GLY A 183 18.78 -5.93 11.44
CA GLY A 183 19.46 -6.00 12.73
C GLY A 183 20.21 -4.73 13.15
N SER A 184 20.38 -3.76 12.25
CA SER A 184 21.01 -2.47 12.54
C SER A 184 20.00 -1.38 12.92
N THR A 185 18.71 -1.72 13.02
CA THR A 185 17.65 -0.76 13.39
C THR A 185 17.77 -0.36 14.86
N PRO A 186 17.87 0.95 15.17
CA PRO A 186 17.78 1.42 16.55
C PRO A 186 16.46 0.98 17.19
N GLY A 187 16.50 0.44 18.40
CA GLY A 187 15.31 -0.13 19.06
C GLY A 187 15.06 -1.62 18.78
N GLY A 188 15.85 -2.24 17.89
CA GLY A 188 15.81 -3.68 17.64
C GLY A 188 15.27 -4.04 16.24
N ALA A 189 15.48 -5.30 15.85
CA ALA A 189 15.14 -5.79 14.51
C ALA A 189 13.62 -5.91 14.28
N PHE A 190 12.85 -6.13 15.34
CA PHE A 190 11.40 -6.21 15.31
C PHE A 190 10.84 -4.95 15.98
N PRO A 191 10.06 -4.12 15.28
CA PRO A 191 9.48 -2.91 15.87
C PRO A 191 8.53 -3.31 17.00
N VAL A 192 8.80 -2.79 18.20
CA VAL A 192 7.89 -2.90 19.34
C VAL A 192 6.92 -1.72 19.29
N PRO A 193 5.61 -1.92 19.51
CA PRO A 193 4.64 -0.84 19.60
C PRO A 193 5.01 0.21 20.64
#